data_AF-A0A382WT07-F1
#
_entry.id   AF-A0A382WT07-F1
#
_cell.length_a   1.000
_cell.length_b   1.000
_cell.length_c   1.000
_cell.angle_alpha   90.00
_cell.angle_beta   90.00
_cell.angle_gamma   90.00
#
_symmetry.space_group_name_H-M   'P 1'
#
loop_
_entity.id
_entity.type
_entity.pdbx_description
1 polymer ?
#
loop_
_entity_poly.entity_id
_entity_poly.type
_entity_poly.pdbx_seq_one_letter_code
_entity_poly.pdbx_strand_id
1 'polypeptide(L)'
;MSFITTIIIARDFGPKEYGDYAFLLGTFIGVMSLLDLGTSSAFQTFVSQKERGKMFLLSYAGWQLLQVLLALSFIGIIIPDTWFDKIWLGHEKKLVLLVLVAVFMQQSVWKTMVQIGESKRLTHRIQLTNLSIAIVHLLLVIGFWIGGFLSIQLIFGLIFVEYLLFVAIAYKVLFISKLKSEVFDFRLTLKEYIRYCSPFILYSIVSFSYEFADRWLLQN
;
A
#
# COMPACT_ATOMS: atom_id res chain seq x y z
N MET A 1 -6.77 1.93 -17.67
CA MET A 1 -6.20 3.24 -17.24
C MET A 1 -4.80 3.12 -16.65
N SER A 2 -4.54 2.17 -15.73
CA SER A 2 -3.18 1.95 -15.19
C SER A 2 -2.14 1.74 -16.28
N PHE A 3 -2.44 0.93 -17.31
CA PHE A 3 -1.53 0.68 -18.44
C PHE A 3 -1.13 1.95 -19.21
N ILE A 4 -2.11 2.82 -19.53
CA ILE A 4 -1.85 4.08 -20.24
C ILE A 4 -0.99 5.00 -19.38
N THR A 5 -1.28 5.08 -18.09
CA THR A 5 -0.49 5.87 -17.13
C THR A 5 0.96 5.39 -17.12
N THR A 6 1.19 4.07 -17.03
CA THR A 6 2.53 3.48 -17.07
C THR A 6 3.26 3.79 -18.38
N ILE A 7 2.58 3.76 -19.54
CA ILE A 7 3.18 4.13 -20.83
C ILE A 7 3.61 5.60 -20.85
N ILE A 8 2.76 6.51 -20.36
CA ILE A 8 3.08 7.94 -20.31
C ILE A 8 4.31 8.15 -19.43
N ILE A 9 4.32 7.57 -18.23
CA ILE A 9 5.44 7.67 -17.29
C ILE A 9 6.72 7.11 -17.94
N ALA A 10 6.68 5.91 -18.52
CA ALA A 10 7.83 5.28 -19.16
C ALA A 10 8.39 6.10 -20.33
N ARG A 11 7.50 6.72 -21.12
CA ARG A 11 7.88 7.56 -22.24
C ARG A 11 8.56 8.86 -21.79
N ASP A 12 8.02 9.50 -20.76
CA ASP A 12 8.50 10.79 -20.27
C ASP A 12 9.83 10.67 -19.52
N PHE A 13 9.92 9.71 -18.60
CA PHE A 13 11.11 9.47 -17.77
C PHE A 13 12.30 8.89 -18.54
N GLY A 14 12.02 8.27 -19.70
CA GLY A 14 13.02 7.48 -20.40
C GLY A 14 13.55 6.31 -19.56
N PRO A 15 14.57 5.59 -20.04
CA PRO A 15 14.98 4.31 -19.43
C PRO A 15 15.50 4.43 -17.99
N LYS A 16 16.27 5.48 -17.69
CA LYS A 16 16.93 5.64 -16.40
C LYS A 16 15.94 5.98 -15.28
N GLU A 17 15.21 7.10 -15.41
CA GLU A 17 14.27 7.53 -14.37
C GLU A 17 13.07 6.57 -14.24
N TYR A 18 12.67 5.89 -15.33
CA TYR A 18 11.67 4.85 -15.24
C TYR A 18 12.18 3.61 -14.50
N GLY A 19 13.46 3.26 -14.70
CA GLY A 19 14.14 2.22 -13.93
C GLY A 19 14.14 2.52 -12.44
N ASP A 20 14.51 3.74 -12.06
CA ASP A 20 14.49 4.24 -10.68
C ASP A 20 13.07 4.19 -10.08
N TYR A 21 12.06 4.67 -10.81
CA TYR A 21 10.65 4.58 -10.41
C TYR A 21 10.20 3.13 -10.18
N ALA A 22 10.51 2.23 -11.12
CA ALA A 22 10.12 0.83 -11.04
C ALA A 22 10.85 0.08 -9.92
N PHE A 23 12.13 0.39 -9.69
CA PHE A 23 12.93 -0.13 -8.59
C PHE A 23 12.32 0.27 -7.25
N LEU A 24 12.03 1.56 -7.04
CA LEU A 24 11.42 2.07 -5.82
C LEU A 24 10.05 1.43 -5.57
N LEU A 25 9.18 1.42 -6.58
CA LEU A 25 7.85 0.83 -6.48
C LEU A 25 7.94 -0.66 -6.11
N GLY A 26 8.73 -1.44 -6.84
CA GLY A 26 8.88 -2.88 -6.63
C GLY A 26 9.46 -3.22 -5.26
N THR A 27 10.51 -2.52 -4.85
CA THR A 27 11.15 -2.70 -3.54
C THR A 27 10.13 -2.52 -2.41
N PHE A 28 9.31 -1.46 -2.47
CA PHE A 28 8.34 -1.21 -1.42
C PHE A 28 7.10 -2.09 -1.49
N ILE A 29 6.71 -2.59 -2.68
CA ILE A 29 5.70 -3.66 -2.78
C ILE A 29 6.19 -4.90 -2.05
N GLY A 30 7.44 -5.30 -2.26
CA GLY A 30 8.06 -6.41 -1.52
C GLY A 30 8.07 -6.17 -0.02
N VAL A 31 8.45 -4.97 0.43
CA VAL A 31 8.40 -4.60 1.86
C VAL A 31 6.97 -4.71 2.40
N MET A 32 5.95 -4.29 1.66
CA MET A 32 4.55 -4.47 2.08
C MET A 32 4.16 -5.95 2.18
N SER A 33 4.63 -6.80 1.25
CA SER A 33 4.43 -8.26 1.30
C SER A 33 5.07 -8.89 2.55
N LEU A 34 6.28 -8.45 2.90
CA LEU A 34 6.97 -8.88 4.12
C LEU A 34 6.19 -8.48 5.38
N LEU A 35 5.76 -7.22 5.46
CA LEU A 35 5.06 -6.69 6.63
C LEU A 35 3.67 -7.29 6.80
N ASP A 36 2.98 -7.59 5.70
CA ASP A 36 1.62 -8.13 5.73
C ASP A 36 1.55 -9.46 6.49
N LEU A 37 2.54 -10.35 6.34
CA LEU A 37 2.58 -11.67 6.98
C LEU A 37 1.27 -12.48 6.84
N GLY A 38 0.50 -12.25 5.76
CA GLY A 38 -0.80 -12.86 5.52
C GLY A 38 -1.97 -12.27 6.34
N THR A 39 -1.76 -11.17 7.06
CA THR A 39 -2.80 -10.52 7.87
C THR A 39 -3.91 -9.92 7.02
N SER A 40 -3.62 -9.44 5.80
CA SER A 40 -4.66 -9.03 4.85
C SER A 40 -5.55 -10.18 4.39
N SER A 41 -5.00 -11.37 4.21
CA SER A 41 -5.77 -12.58 3.87
C SER A 41 -6.64 -13.03 5.05
N ALA A 42 -6.09 -13.03 6.27
CA ALA A 42 -6.84 -13.33 7.48
C ALA A 42 -7.99 -12.34 7.69
N PHE A 43 -7.72 -11.03 7.52
CA PHE A 43 -8.71 -9.98 7.62
C PHE A 43 -9.88 -10.20 6.65
N GLN A 44 -9.59 -10.48 5.38
CA GLN A 44 -10.61 -10.78 4.37
C GLN A 44 -11.49 -11.97 4.76
N THR A 45 -10.89 -13.05 5.24
CA THR A 45 -11.62 -14.22 5.73
C THR A 45 -12.52 -13.87 6.91
N PHE A 46 -11.99 -13.17 7.92
CA PHE A 46 -12.71 -12.86 9.14
C PHE A 46 -13.85 -11.86 8.95
N VAL A 47 -13.70 -10.90 8.04
CA VAL A 47 -14.75 -9.93 7.71
C VAL A 47 -15.83 -10.54 6.80
N SER A 48 -15.50 -11.59 6.03
CA SER A 48 -16.45 -12.29 5.17
C SER A 48 -17.30 -13.33 5.91
N GLN A 49 -16.80 -13.90 7.00
CA GLN A 49 -17.49 -14.94 7.78
C GLN A 49 -18.68 -14.41 8.59
N LYS A 50 -18.59 -13.20 9.13
CA LYS A 50 -19.65 -12.56 9.91
C LYS A 50 -19.49 -11.05 9.86
N GLU A 51 -20.59 -10.32 10.09
CA GLU A 51 -20.50 -8.88 10.29
C GLU A 51 -19.57 -8.56 11.47
N ARG A 52 -18.62 -7.65 11.24
CA ARG A 52 -17.65 -7.19 12.24
C ARG A 52 -17.96 -5.76 12.63
N GLY A 53 -17.87 -5.47 13.93
CA GLY A 53 -18.09 -4.16 14.50
C GLY A 53 -16.90 -3.21 14.30
N LYS A 54 -17.09 -1.96 14.73
CA LYS A 54 -16.06 -0.91 14.60
C LYS A 54 -14.74 -1.25 15.27
N MET A 55 -14.79 -1.89 16.45
CA MET A 55 -13.58 -2.19 17.23
C MET A 55 -12.69 -3.22 16.54
N PHE A 56 -13.27 -4.21 15.86
CA PHE A 56 -12.51 -5.16 15.03
C PHE A 56 -11.76 -4.43 13.90
N LEU A 57 -12.46 -3.55 13.16
CA LEU A 57 -11.82 -2.77 12.09
C LEU A 57 -10.73 -1.82 12.62
N LEU A 58 -10.97 -1.16 13.77
CA LEU A 58 -9.99 -0.29 14.41
C LEU A 58 -8.76 -1.07 14.90
N SER A 59 -8.94 -2.30 15.38
CA SER A 59 -7.80 -3.14 15.79
C SER A 59 -6.91 -3.49 14.60
N TYR A 60 -7.51 -3.79 13.44
CA TYR A 60 -6.75 -4.08 12.23
C TYR A 60 -6.10 -2.80 11.65
N ALA A 61 -6.79 -1.66 11.68
CA ALA A 61 -6.19 -0.38 11.31
C ALA A 61 -5.02 0.00 12.23
N GLY A 62 -5.12 -0.30 13.54
CA GLY A 62 -4.03 -0.12 14.49
C GLY A 62 -2.83 -1.03 14.19
N TRP A 63 -3.08 -2.27 13.76
CA TRP A 63 -2.03 -3.17 13.28
C TRP A 63 -1.32 -2.63 12.03
N GLN A 64 -2.07 -2.14 11.04
CA GLN A 64 -1.48 -1.52 9.84
C GLN A 64 -0.68 -0.25 10.18
N LEU A 65 -1.18 0.57 11.10
CA LEU A 65 -0.46 1.74 11.59
C LEU A 65 0.87 1.34 12.25
N LEU A 66 0.87 0.27 13.05
CA LEU A 66 2.10 -0.26 13.63
C LEU A 66 3.08 -0.71 12.55
N GLN A 67 2.63 -1.43 11.51
CA GLN A 67 3.50 -1.87 10.39
C GLN A 67 4.19 -0.69 9.71
N VAL A 68 3.45 0.36 9.33
CA VAL A 68 4.05 1.52 8.65
C VAL A 68 4.95 2.33 9.58
N LEU A 69 4.61 2.46 10.86
CA LEU A 69 5.47 3.15 11.84
C LEU A 69 6.78 2.40 12.06
N LEU A 70 6.76 1.07 12.10
CA LEU A 70 7.96 0.25 12.18
C LEU A 70 8.83 0.44 10.92
N ALA A 71 8.24 0.41 9.73
CA ALA A 71 8.96 0.64 8.48
C ALA A 71 9.57 2.04 8.37
N LEU A 72 8.80 3.08 8.75
CA LEU A 72 9.25 4.46 8.79
C LEU A 72 10.39 4.65 9.80
N SER A 73 10.27 4.07 10.99
CA SER A 73 11.32 4.14 12.02
C SER A 73 12.58 3.42 11.56
N PHE A 74 12.42 2.26 10.93
CA PHE A 74 13.52 1.47 10.41
C PHE A 74 14.33 2.26 9.38
N ILE A 75 13.68 2.77 8.33
CA ILE A 75 14.36 3.51 7.26
C ILE A 75 14.79 4.90 7.71
N GLY A 76 13.94 5.61 8.47
CA GLY A 76 14.15 6.98 8.88
C GLY A 76 15.26 7.15 9.92
N ILE A 77 15.36 6.21 10.87
CA ILE A 77 16.18 6.38 12.07
C ILE A 77 17.20 5.25 12.23
N ILE A 78 16.81 3.99 12.00
CA ILE A 78 17.63 2.82 12.36
C ILE A 78 18.69 2.51 11.31
N ILE A 79 18.36 2.57 10.01
CA ILE A 79 19.31 2.28 8.92
C ILE A 79 20.39 3.38 8.88
N PRO A 80 21.69 3.03 9.02
CA PRO A 80 22.78 3.98 8.84
C PRO A 80 22.87 4.48 7.40
N ASP A 81 23.33 5.71 7.19
CA ASP A 81 23.43 6.32 5.87
C ASP A 81 24.29 5.49 4.90
N THR A 82 25.35 4.83 5.40
CA THR A 82 26.21 3.94 4.59
C THR A 82 25.50 2.70 4.04
N TRP A 83 24.46 2.20 4.73
CA TRP A 83 23.62 1.11 4.24
C TRP A 83 22.51 1.64 3.36
N PHE A 84 21.94 2.79 3.73
CA PHE A 84 20.91 3.47 2.94
C PHE A 84 21.41 3.75 1.52
N ASP A 85 22.58 4.36 1.38
CA ASP A 85 23.16 4.72 0.09
C ASP A 85 23.50 3.51 -0.79
N LYS A 86 23.73 2.33 -0.18
CA LYS A 86 23.96 1.07 -0.92
C LYS A 86 22.68 0.39 -1.38
N ILE A 87 21.59 0.56 -0.63
CA ILE A 87 20.30 -0.06 -0.94
C ILE A 87 19.52 0.81 -1.93
N TRP A 88 19.50 2.13 -1.72
CA TRP A 88 18.77 3.09 -2.56
C TRP A 88 19.74 4.05 -3.25
N LEU A 89 20.63 3.50 -4.08
CA LEU A 89 21.65 4.26 -4.81
C LEU A 89 21.06 5.47 -5.52
N GLY A 90 21.63 6.65 -5.25
CA GLY A 90 21.28 7.90 -5.92
C GLY A 90 19.93 8.52 -5.52
N HIS A 91 19.24 7.97 -4.51
CA HIS A 91 17.93 8.46 -4.08
C HIS A 91 18.01 9.18 -2.74
N GLU A 92 17.32 10.32 -2.63
CA GLU A 92 17.20 11.00 -1.35
C GLU A 92 16.32 10.23 -0.37
N LYS A 93 16.71 10.21 0.90
CA LYS A 93 15.94 9.59 2.00
C LYS A 93 14.50 10.08 2.09
N LYS A 94 14.25 11.37 1.80
CA LYS A 94 12.91 11.95 1.76
C LYS A 94 12.02 11.31 0.70
N LEU A 95 12.57 11.08 -0.50
CA LEU A 95 11.86 10.41 -1.59
C LEU A 95 11.54 8.97 -1.22
N VAL A 96 12.51 8.24 -0.68
CA VAL A 96 12.33 6.84 -0.25
C VAL A 96 11.23 6.71 0.81
N LEU A 97 11.18 7.62 1.79
CA LEU A 97 10.11 7.66 2.79
C LEU A 97 8.74 8.02 2.18
N LEU A 98 8.71 8.93 1.19
CA LEU A 98 7.47 9.25 0.46
C LEU A 98 6.94 8.02 -0.29
N VAL A 99 7.81 7.29 -0.98
CA VAL A 99 7.45 6.05 -1.70
C VAL A 99 6.88 5.03 -0.72
N LEU A 100 7.53 4.80 0.42
CA LEU A 100 7.05 3.88 1.44
C LEU A 100 5.60 4.20 1.83
N VAL A 101 5.30 5.46 2.15
CA VAL A 101 3.95 5.87 2.58
C VAL A 101 2.95 5.80 1.43
N ALA A 102 3.34 6.21 0.22
CA ALA A 102 2.49 6.12 -0.96
C ALA A 102 2.09 4.66 -1.28
N VAL A 103 3.07 3.76 -1.28
CA VAL A 103 2.86 2.33 -1.52
C VAL A 103 2.05 1.70 -0.38
N PHE A 104 2.30 2.06 0.88
CA PHE A 104 1.49 1.58 2.01
C PHE A 104 0.03 2.01 1.90
N MET A 105 -0.24 3.27 1.52
CA MET A 105 -1.60 3.77 1.31
C MET A 105 -2.32 2.98 0.20
N GLN A 106 -1.63 2.70 -0.91
CA GLN A 106 -2.19 1.96 -2.03
C GLN A 106 -2.35 0.46 -1.74
N GLN A 107 -1.33 -0.20 -1.20
CA GLN A 107 -1.25 -1.67 -1.11
C GLN A 107 -1.83 -2.23 0.19
N SER A 108 -1.86 -1.44 1.27
CA SER A 108 -2.34 -1.89 2.58
C SER A 108 -3.67 -1.23 2.92
N VAL A 109 -3.71 0.10 2.99
CA VAL A 109 -4.90 0.83 3.47
C VAL A 109 -6.05 0.72 2.46
N TRP A 110 -5.79 0.99 1.18
CA TRP A 110 -6.82 0.87 0.15
C TRP A 110 -7.29 -0.57 -0.04
N LYS A 111 -6.38 -1.55 -0.05
CA LYS A 111 -6.72 -2.98 -0.09
C LYS A 111 -7.71 -3.36 1.02
N THR A 112 -7.56 -2.78 2.21
CA THR A 112 -8.48 -2.99 3.33
C THR A 112 -9.87 -2.43 3.05
N MET A 113 -9.96 -1.22 2.47
CA MET A 113 -11.24 -0.66 2.04
C MET A 113 -11.92 -1.55 0.99
N VAL A 114 -11.15 -2.10 0.06
CA VAL A 114 -11.66 -3.05 -0.93
C VAL A 114 -12.22 -4.29 -0.25
N GLN A 115 -11.45 -4.93 0.63
CA GLN A 115 -11.88 -6.13 1.36
C GLN A 115 -13.15 -5.89 2.20
N ILE A 116 -13.27 -4.72 2.85
CA ILE A 116 -14.50 -4.33 3.56
C ILE A 116 -15.67 -4.19 2.58
N GLY A 117 -15.47 -3.52 1.45
CA GLY A 117 -16.50 -3.35 0.42
C GLY A 117 -17.01 -4.68 -0.14
N GLU A 118 -16.09 -5.58 -0.48
CA GLU A 118 -16.42 -6.92 -1.00
C GLU A 118 -17.18 -7.74 0.05
N SER A 119 -16.75 -7.72 1.32
CA SER A 119 -17.43 -8.47 2.40
C SER A 119 -18.88 -8.04 2.62
N LYS A 120 -19.21 -6.77 2.34
CA LYS A 120 -20.56 -6.20 2.44
C LYS A 120 -21.38 -6.33 1.15
N ARG A 121 -20.86 -7.05 0.13
CA ARG A 121 -21.47 -7.15 -1.22
C ARG A 121 -21.64 -5.78 -1.89
N LEU A 122 -20.77 -4.82 -1.56
CA LEU A 122 -20.73 -3.49 -2.17
C LEU A 122 -19.71 -3.42 -3.32
N THR A 123 -19.44 -4.56 -3.97
CA THR A 123 -18.51 -4.73 -5.10
C THR A 123 -18.69 -3.64 -6.15
N HIS A 124 -19.93 -3.36 -6.57
CA HIS A 124 -20.19 -2.30 -7.55
C HIS A 124 -19.67 -0.92 -7.10
N ARG A 125 -19.83 -0.57 -5.81
CA ARG A 125 -19.38 0.73 -5.28
C ARG A 125 -17.86 0.80 -5.21
N ILE A 126 -17.20 -0.28 -4.77
CA ILE A 126 -15.75 -0.28 -4.68
C ILE A 126 -15.11 -0.28 -6.07
N GLN A 127 -15.67 -1.02 -7.04
CA GLN A 127 -15.16 -1.02 -8.41
C GLN A 127 -15.34 0.34 -9.10
N LEU A 128 -16.47 1.03 -8.87
CA LEU A 128 -16.62 2.42 -9.32
C LEU A 128 -15.62 3.37 -8.67
N THR A 129 -15.28 3.15 -7.40
CA THR A 129 -14.29 3.96 -6.69
C THR A 129 -12.88 3.68 -7.24
N ASN A 130 -12.51 2.41 -7.48
CA ASN A 130 -11.26 2.03 -8.15
C ASN A 130 -11.13 2.68 -9.53
N LEU A 131 -12.21 2.66 -10.32
CA LEU A 131 -12.24 3.30 -11.63
C LEU A 131 -12.05 4.81 -11.51
N SER A 132 -12.69 5.44 -10.52
CA SER A 132 -12.57 6.87 -10.25
C SER A 132 -11.14 7.25 -9.85
N ILE A 133 -10.49 6.48 -8.97
CA ILE A 133 -9.07 6.65 -8.63
C ILE A 133 -8.22 6.61 -9.90
N ALA A 134 -8.39 5.57 -10.73
CA ALA A 134 -7.58 5.38 -11.92
C ALA A 134 -7.79 6.47 -12.99
N ILE A 135 -9.01 7.02 -13.12
CA ILE A 135 -9.30 8.14 -14.02
C ILE A 135 -8.69 9.43 -13.49
N VAL A 136 -8.91 9.74 -12.21
CA VAL A 136 -8.34 10.94 -11.57
C VAL A 136 -6.82 10.93 -11.68
N HIS A 137 -6.19 9.79 -11.37
CA HIS A 137 -4.75 9.63 -11.47
C HIS A 137 -4.23 9.85 -12.89
N LEU A 138 -4.88 9.24 -13.89
CA LEU A 138 -4.52 9.42 -15.30
C LEU A 138 -4.63 10.89 -15.72
N LEU A 139 -5.69 11.59 -15.34
CA LEU A 139 -5.90 13.00 -15.67
C LEU A 139 -4.82 13.88 -15.03
N LEU A 140 -4.47 13.62 -13.77
CA LEU A 140 -3.42 14.34 -13.07
C LEU A 140 -2.05 14.11 -13.74
N VAL A 141 -1.71 12.86 -14.04
CA VAL A 141 -0.47 12.52 -14.74
C VAL A 141 -0.40 13.18 -16.12
N ILE A 142 -1.48 13.16 -16.91
CA ILE A 142 -1.54 13.86 -18.21
C ILE A 142 -1.34 15.37 -18.03
N GLY A 143 -2.01 15.97 -17.04
CA GLY A 143 -1.88 17.41 -16.76
C GLY A 143 -0.45 17.82 -16.45
N PHE A 144 0.24 17.07 -15.57
CA PHE A 144 1.63 17.35 -15.23
C PHE A 144 2.62 16.98 -16.33
N TRP A 145 2.32 15.96 -17.13
CA TRP A 145 3.09 15.60 -18.31
C TRP A 145 3.08 16.72 -19.35
N ILE A 146 1.89 17.25 -19.70
CA ILE A 146 1.77 18.38 -20.65
C ILE A 146 2.47 19.63 -20.10
N GLY A 147 2.46 19.82 -18.77
CA GLY A 147 3.18 20.91 -18.12
C GLY A 147 4.71 20.74 -18.06
N GLY A 148 5.25 19.55 -18.37
CA GLY A 148 6.68 19.26 -18.26
C GLY A 148 7.20 19.20 -16.82
N PHE A 149 6.33 18.93 -15.84
CA PHE A 149 6.66 18.88 -14.41
C PHE A 149 6.62 17.47 -13.82
N LEU A 150 6.47 16.45 -14.66
CA LEU A 150 6.41 15.07 -14.20
C LEU A 150 7.75 14.68 -13.57
N SER A 151 7.70 14.10 -12.37
CA SER A 151 8.87 13.62 -11.65
C SER A 151 8.48 12.46 -10.75
N ILE A 152 9.44 11.61 -10.37
CA ILE A 152 9.21 10.45 -9.49
C ILE A 152 8.53 10.91 -8.18
N GLN A 153 9.06 11.98 -7.57
CA GLN A 153 8.51 12.56 -6.35
C GLN A 153 7.06 12.99 -6.51
N LEU A 154 6.72 13.62 -7.63
CA LEU A 154 5.36 14.06 -7.90
C LEU A 154 4.40 12.86 -8.05
N ILE A 155 4.78 11.83 -8.80
CA ILE A 155 3.93 10.65 -9.01
C ILE A 155 3.60 9.97 -7.68
N PHE A 156 4.60 9.71 -6.84
CA PHE A 156 4.35 9.12 -5.52
C PHE A 156 3.60 10.06 -4.58
N GLY A 157 3.83 11.37 -4.70
CA GLY A 157 3.02 12.38 -4.00
C GLY A 157 1.55 12.34 -4.40
N LEU A 158 1.25 12.22 -5.69
CA LEU A 158 -0.12 12.06 -6.19
C LEU A 158 -0.75 10.77 -5.66
N ILE A 159 -0.06 9.64 -5.74
CA ILE A 159 -0.53 8.36 -5.19
C ILE A 159 -0.89 8.53 -3.71
N PHE A 160 0.01 9.09 -2.91
CA PHE A 160 -0.23 9.30 -1.48
C PHE A 160 -1.49 10.14 -1.21
N VAL A 161 -1.60 11.30 -1.86
CA VAL A 161 -2.72 12.24 -1.64
C VAL A 161 -4.03 11.64 -2.15
N GLU A 162 -4.04 11.03 -3.32
CA GLU A 162 -5.23 10.40 -3.90
C GLU A 162 -5.77 9.31 -2.97
N TYR A 163 -4.93 8.36 -2.58
CA TYR A 163 -5.40 7.28 -1.71
C TYR A 163 -5.82 7.79 -0.33
N LEU A 164 -5.20 8.84 0.21
CA LEU A 164 -5.66 9.48 1.44
C LEU A 164 -7.08 10.03 1.30
N LEU A 165 -7.36 10.76 0.22
CA LEU A 165 -8.68 11.31 -0.07
C LEU A 165 -9.72 10.20 -0.32
N PHE A 166 -9.36 9.19 -1.12
CA PHE A 166 -10.27 8.09 -1.46
C PHE A 166 -10.55 7.15 -0.28
N VAL A 167 -9.62 6.99 0.66
CA VAL A 167 -9.89 6.30 1.94
C VAL A 167 -10.93 7.06 2.75
N ALA A 168 -10.83 8.40 2.84
CA ALA A 168 -11.83 9.21 3.53
C ALA A 168 -13.22 9.13 2.87
N ILE A 169 -13.27 9.08 1.53
CA ILE A 169 -14.51 8.86 0.77
C ILE A 169 -15.06 7.45 1.03
N ALA A 170 -14.23 6.41 0.92
CA ALA A 170 -14.62 5.02 1.12
C ALA A 170 -15.17 4.78 2.53
N TYR A 171 -14.60 5.42 3.55
CA TYR A 171 -15.10 5.36 4.93
C TYR A 171 -16.60 5.71 5.04
N LYS A 172 -17.04 6.71 4.26
CA LYS A 172 -18.46 7.11 4.17
C LYS A 172 -19.27 6.16 3.26
N VAL A 173 -18.74 5.87 2.06
CA VAL A 173 -19.44 5.06 1.03
C VAL A 173 -19.72 3.63 1.49
N LEU A 174 -18.81 3.06 2.29
CA LEU A 174 -18.89 1.70 2.84
C LEU A 174 -19.63 1.65 4.19
N PHE A 175 -20.24 2.76 4.61
CA PHE A 175 -20.99 2.89 5.86
C PHE A 175 -20.21 2.42 7.10
N ILE A 176 -18.89 2.60 7.12
CA ILE A 176 -18.06 2.21 8.27
C ILE A 176 -18.46 3.04 9.50
N SER A 177 -18.80 4.31 9.30
CA SER A 177 -19.33 5.19 10.34
C SER A 177 -20.63 4.69 11.00
N LYS A 178 -21.41 3.84 10.31
CA LYS A 178 -22.69 3.32 10.81
C LYS A 178 -22.58 1.96 11.51
N LEU A 179 -21.40 1.34 11.52
CA LEU A 179 -21.19 0.06 12.20
C LEU A 179 -21.50 0.19 13.70
N LYS A 180 -22.13 -0.84 14.26
CA LYS A 180 -22.38 -0.90 15.70
C LYS A 180 -21.10 -1.29 16.43
N SER A 181 -20.99 -0.86 17.69
CA SER A 181 -20.00 -1.40 18.61
C SER A 181 -20.45 -2.80 19.02
N GLU A 182 -19.58 -3.77 18.84
CA GLU A 182 -19.75 -5.13 19.36
C GLU A 182 -18.83 -5.35 20.56
N VAL A 183 -19.13 -6.35 21.40
CA VAL A 183 -18.20 -6.79 22.43
C VAL A 183 -16.96 -7.34 21.73
N PHE A 184 -15.82 -6.68 21.93
CA PHE A 184 -14.59 -6.98 21.23
C PHE A 184 -13.59 -7.63 22.19
N ASP A 185 -13.23 -8.89 21.91
CA ASP A 185 -12.15 -9.59 22.59
C ASP A 185 -10.87 -9.53 21.74
N PHE A 186 -9.95 -8.65 22.15
CA PHE A 186 -8.68 -8.47 21.48
C PHE A 186 -7.79 -9.71 21.57
N ARG A 187 -7.78 -10.42 22.70
CA ARG A 187 -6.89 -11.58 22.91
C ARG A 187 -7.32 -12.74 22.03
N LEU A 188 -8.63 -12.98 21.95
CA LEU A 188 -9.19 -13.99 21.07
C LEU A 188 -8.89 -13.65 19.61
N THR A 189 -9.15 -12.40 19.20
CA THR A 189 -8.89 -11.93 17.83
C THR A 189 -7.40 -12.12 17.46
N LEU A 190 -6.48 -11.69 18.33
CA LEU A 190 -5.04 -11.86 18.11
C LEU A 190 -4.65 -13.34 17.96
N LYS A 191 -5.22 -14.23 18.77
CA LYS A 191 -4.99 -15.68 18.69
C LYS A 191 -5.51 -16.26 17.36
N GLU A 192 -6.65 -15.80 16.87
CA GLU A 192 -7.18 -16.17 15.55
C GLU A 192 -6.23 -15.74 14.42
N TYR A 193 -5.73 -14.51 14.46
CA TYR A 193 -4.75 -14.00 13.50
C TYR A 193 -3.45 -14.81 13.53
N ILE A 194 -2.84 -15.01 14.70
CA ILE A 194 -1.58 -15.77 14.82
C ILE A 194 -1.76 -17.18 14.24
N ARG A 195 -2.86 -17.87 14.58
CA ARG A 195 -3.14 -19.20 14.06
C ARG A 195 -3.31 -19.23 12.54
N TYR A 196 -3.99 -18.23 11.97
CA TYR A 196 -4.21 -18.15 10.53
C TYR A 196 -2.93 -17.77 9.76
N CYS A 197 -2.17 -16.81 10.28
CA CYS A 197 -1.02 -16.21 9.61
C CYS A 197 0.28 -17.02 9.76
N SER A 198 0.42 -17.84 10.80
CA SER A 198 1.63 -18.66 11.02
C SER A 198 2.16 -19.41 9.79
N PRO A 199 1.33 -20.09 8.96
CA PRO A 199 1.83 -20.77 7.75
C PRO A 199 2.29 -19.80 6.65
N PHE A 200 1.82 -18.54 6.65
CA PHE A 200 2.16 -17.55 5.63
C PHE A 200 3.47 -16.81 5.90
N ILE A 201 4.05 -16.91 7.11
CA ILE A 201 5.29 -16.21 7.46
C ILE A 201 6.44 -16.59 6.50
N LEU A 202 6.63 -17.88 6.27
CA LEU A 202 7.67 -18.36 5.35
C LEU A 202 7.42 -17.87 3.92
N TYR A 203 6.15 -17.89 3.49
CA TYR A 203 5.77 -17.39 2.16
C TYR A 203 6.09 -15.90 2.00
N SER A 204 5.76 -15.06 2.99
CA SER A 204 6.07 -13.63 2.96
C SER A 204 7.58 -13.36 2.91
N ILE A 205 8.40 -14.14 3.64
CA ILE A 205 9.87 -14.00 3.59
C ILE A 205 10.40 -14.35 2.20
N VAL A 206 9.93 -15.45 1.60
CA VAL A 206 10.39 -15.88 0.27
C VAL A 206 9.94 -14.89 -0.81
N SER A 207 8.67 -14.45 -0.78
CA SER A 207 8.12 -13.46 -1.72
C SER A 207 8.91 -12.15 -1.64
N PHE A 208 9.13 -11.62 -0.44
CA PHE A 208 9.95 -10.43 -0.24
C PHE A 208 11.37 -10.61 -0.77
N SER A 209 12.03 -11.72 -0.42
CA SER A 209 13.43 -11.95 -0.81
C SER A 209 13.58 -11.99 -2.33
N TYR A 210 12.65 -12.65 -3.01
CA TYR A 210 12.62 -12.71 -4.46
C TYR A 210 12.37 -11.34 -5.10
N GLU A 211 11.29 -10.66 -4.70
CA GLU A 211 10.91 -9.36 -5.27
C GLU A 211 11.98 -8.29 -5.02
N PHE A 212 12.56 -8.27 -3.82
CA PHE A 212 13.61 -7.33 -3.46
C PHE A 212 14.91 -7.63 -4.22
N ALA A 213 15.37 -8.89 -4.22
CA ALA A 213 16.64 -9.25 -4.85
C ALA A 213 16.60 -9.06 -6.37
N ASP A 214 15.49 -9.41 -7.02
CA ASP A 214 15.29 -9.19 -8.46
C ASP A 214 15.47 -7.71 -8.82
N ARG A 215 14.82 -6.81 -8.08
CA ARG A 215 14.89 -5.36 -8.34
C ARG A 215 16.23 -4.75 -7.99
N TRP A 216 16.82 -5.19 -6.87
CA TRP A 216 18.12 -4.70 -6.43
C TRP A 216 19.25 -5.11 -7.38
N LEU A 217 19.19 -6.31 -7.97
CA LEU A 217 20.17 -6.73 -8.98
C LEU A 217 20.04 -5.93 -10.29
N LEU A 218 18.82 -5.55 -10.68
CA LEU A 218 18.55 -4.75 -11.88
C LEU A 218 18.86 -3.26 -11.74
N GLN A 219 19.16 -2.79 -10.52
CA GLN A 219 19.51 -1.39 -10.27
C GLN A 219 20.94 -1.03 -10.75
N ASN A 220 21.81 -2.03 -10.94
CA ASN A 220 23.22 -1.85 -11.35
C ASN A 220 23.43 -1.98 -12.86
#